data_AF-A0A1F2P3H9-F1
#
_entry.id   AF-A0A1F2P3H9-F1
#
_cell.length_a   1.000
_cell.length_b   1.000
_cell.length_c   1.000
_cell.angle_alpha   90.00
_cell.angle_beta   90.00
_cell.angle_gamma   90.00
#
_symmetry.space_group_name_H-M   'P 1'
#
loop_
_entity.id
_entity.type
_entity.pdbx_description
1 polymer ?
#
loop_
_entity_poly.entity_id
_entity_poly.type
_entity_poly.pdbx_seq_one_letter_code
_entity_poly.pdbx_strand_id
1 'polypeptide(L)'
;MSDNKKKSKGLDAKNALEVLNKVWAEIQDLPHDQIYKTTFVDKETEEKIRLLINSRTKAFRYAIFTQILAKLVDPSVNCLVLQVQASILGAFDARSFCKKTIVPFEREQLDNILGASSDPYVGKPLRHEKISLEIIDHIKDKEGWKNLYTMLHKIEEKNESEFTLAVLKQILLEIRKLLSQRVILPPSIRFISTEDLKEILISYLAKPSQGLRPQAIVYALFKVFNEKTSTFAKITTVKATVSDVYTKRKADIECKDAEGNLKLAICVTEQLSSEKLESELQKANINNVRNVLIIAHRIDVPPEEVNRILRKYTLEVAISTLVDFIVMMTVMLNNEMRKKLVLKMYEVLHELESPDHLREWDKTIRKKLGIK
;
A
#
# COMPACT_ATOMS: atom_id res chain seq x y z
N MET A 1 -54.40 9.67 10.38
CA MET A 1 -53.85 9.10 11.63
C MET A 1 -52.44 8.61 11.34
N SER A 2 -51.47 9.25 12.00
CA SER A 2 -50.04 8.93 12.15
C SER A 2 -49.27 8.39 10.94
N ASP A 3 -48.72 9.32 10.15
CA ASP A 3 -47.50 9.10 9.37
C ASP A 3 -46.36 8.71 10.31
N ASN A 4 -46.00 7.44 10.29
CA ASN A 4 -44.91 6.90 11.07
C ASN A 4 -43.58 7.30 10.39
N LYS A 5 -43.16 8.57 10.59
CA LYS A 5 -41.80 9.01 10.29
C LYS A 5 -40.83 8.14 11.09
N LYS A 6 -40.34 7.05 10.48
CA LYS A 6 -39.20 6.28 10.98
C LYS A 6 -38.07 7.26 11.20
N LYS A 7 -37.84 7.65 12.47
CA LYS A 7 -36.63 8.35 12.89
C LYS A 7 -35.44 7.52 12.40
N SER A 8 -34.62 8.13 11.55
CA SER A 8 -33.39 7.57 11.02
C SER A 8 -32.56 6.95 12.15
N LYS A 9 -32.43 5.62 12.13
CA LYS A 9 -31.43 4.90 12.91
C LYS A 9 -30.10 5.37 12.33
N GLY A 10 -29.23 6.01 13.12
CA GLY A 10 -27.97 6.53 12.60
C GLY A 10 -27.19 5.45 11.85
N LEU A 11 -26.63 5.80 10.69
CA LEU A 11 -25.84 4.88 9.86
C LEU A 11 -24.76 4.18 10.69
N ASP A 12 -24.61 2.88 10.46
CA ASP A 12 -23.62 2.06 11.14
C ASP A 12 -22.21 2.39 10.62
N ALA A 13 -21.54 3.31 11.32
CA ALA A 13 -20.18 3.71 11.00
C ALA A 13 -19.16 2.57 11.13
N LYS A 14 -19.42 1.57 12.00
CA LYS A 14 -18.52 0.43 12.17
C LYS A 14 -18.59 -0.46 10.94
N ASN A 15 -19.79 -0.85 10.52
CA ASN A 15 -20.01 -1.60 9.28
C ASN A 15 -19.43 -0.85 8.07
N ALA A 16 -19.64 0.47 8.00
CA ALA A 16 -19.08 1.29 6.91
C ALA A 16 -17.54 1.25 6.86
N LEU A 17 -16.86 1.29 8.00
CA LEU A 17 -15.40 1.15 8.07
C LEU A 17 -14.94 -0.26 7.68
N GLU A 18 -15.67 -1.31 8.07
CA GLU A 18 -15.36 -2.69 7.66
C GLU A 18 -15.46 -2.87 6.15
N VAL A 19 -16.56 -2.39 5.53
CA VAL A 19 -16.72 -2.36 4.07
C VAL A 19 -15.59 -1.57 3.42
N LEU A 20 -15.29 -0.38 3.94
CA LEU A 20 -14.27 0.48 3.36
C LEU A 20 -12.86 -0.14 3.42
N ASN A 21 -12.49 -0.73 4.55
CA ASN A 21 -11.21 -1.43 4.71
C ASN A 21 -11.10 -2.64 3.78
N LYS A 22 -12.20 -3.40 3.62
CA LYS A 22 -12.23 -4.54 2.69
C LYS A 22 -11.99 -4.09 1.24
N VAL A 23 -12.75 -3.10 0.77
CA VAL A 23 -12.60 -2.61 -0.61
C VAL A 23 -11.22 -1.97 -0.80
N TRP A 24 -10.70 -1.28 0.20
CA TRP A 24 -9.36 -0.73 0.12
C TRP A 24 -8.28 -1.80 0.01
N ALA A 25 -8.37 -2.89 0.77
CA ALA A 25 -7.45 -4.03 0.65
C ALA A 25 -7.46 -4.61 -0.77
N GLU A 26 -8.65 -4.80 -1.37
CA GLU A 26 -8.77 -5.24 -2.77
C GLU A 26 -8.07 -4.26 -3.73
N ILE A 27 -8.23 -2.95 -3.52
CA ILE A 27 -7.55 -1.94 -4.33
C ILE A 27 -6.05 -1.94 -4.09
N GLN A 28 -5.55 -2.21 -2.87
CA GLN A 28 -4.12 -2.29 -2.56
C GLN A 28 -3.45 -3.51 -3.19
N ASP A 29 -4.18 -4.62 -3.31
CA ASP A 29 -3.67 -5.87 -3.88
C ASP A 29 -3.47 -5.81 -5.40
N LEU A 30 -4.03 -4.81 -6.09
CA LEU A 30 -3.76 -4.62 -7.52
C LEU A 30 -2.26 -4.36 -7.75
N PRO A 31 -1.61 -5.02 -8.73
CA PRO A 31 -0.24 -4.71 -9.10
C PRO A 31 -0.06 -3.24 -9.51
N HIS A 32 1.10 -2.65 -9.22
CA HIS A 32 1.34 -1.22 -9.49
C HIS A 32 1.16 -0.85 -10.97
N ASP A 33 1.55 -1.72 -11.90
CA ASP A 33 1.38 -1.50 -13.34
C ASP A 33 -0.09 -1.59 -13.80
N GLN A 34 -0.95 -2.21 -12.99
CA GLN A 34 -2.38 -2.37 -13.27
C GLN A 34 -3.22 -1.20 -12.78
N ILE A 35 -2.73 -0.37 -11.84
CA ILE A 35 -3.54 0.73 -11.28
C ILE A 35 -3.92 1.77 -12.35
N TYR A 36 -3.12 1.92 -13.40
CA TYR A 36 -3.37 2.86 -14.51
C TYR A 36 -4.12 2.22 -15.69
N LYS A 37 -4.26 0.89 -15.70
CA LYS A 37 -4.97 0.13 -16.74
C LYS A 37 -6.37 -0.31 -16.30
N THR A 38 -6.58 -0.42 -15.00
CA THR A 38 -7.84 -0.86 -14.40
C THR A 38 -8.83 0.31 -14.37
N THR A 39 -10.08 0.03 -14.72
CA THR A 39 -11.22 0.92 -14.49
C THR A 39 -12.41 0.07 -14.02
N PHE A 40 -13.19 0.60 -13.09
CA PHE A 40 -14.37 -0.09 -12.54
C PHE A 40 -15.68 0.47 -13.09
N VAL A 41 -15.62 1.59 -13.82
CA VAL A 41 -16.79 2.34 -14.28
C VAL A 41 -16.59 2.77 -15.74
N ASP A 42 -17.64 3.31 -16.35
CA ASP A 42 -17.54 3.92 -17.67
C ASP A 42 -16.60 5.15 -17.67
N LYS A 43 -16.04 5.49 -18.83
CA LYS A 43 -15.04 6.56 -19.00
C LYS A 43 -15.53 7.93 -18.49
N GLU A 44 -16.79 8.25 -18.70
CA GLU A 44 -17.38 9.52 -18.25
C GLU A 44 -17.42 9.59 -16.71
N THR A 45 -17.81 8.49 -16.08
CA THR A 45 -17.85 8.34 -14.63
C THR A 45 -16.44 8.38 -14.02
N GLU A 46 -15.48 7.68 -14.64
CA GLU A 46 -14.06 7.73 -14.24
C GLU A 46 -13.52 9.16 -14.25
N GLU A 47 -13.74 9.90 -15.34
CA GLU A 47 -13.26 11.27 -15.48
C GLU A 47 -13.83 12.20 -14.41
N LYS A 48 -15.14 12.12 -14.13
CA LYS A 48 -15.77 12.92 -13.07
C LYS A 48 -15.24 12.57 -11.68
N ILE A 49 -15.05 11.29 -11.37
CA ILE A 49 -14.46 10.85 -10.10
C ILE A 49 -13.04 11.43 -9.97
N ARG A 50 -12.22 11.29 -11.02
CA ARG A 50 -10.87 11.84 -11.05
C ARG A 50 -10.86 13.34 -10.81
N LEU A 51 -11.76 14.10 -11.44
CA LEU A 51 -11.90 15.55 -11.22
C LEU A 51 -12.31 15.90 -9.79
N LEU A 52 -13.23 15.14 -9.18
CA LEU A 52 -13.69 15.37 -7.81
C LEU A 52 -12.61 15.08 -6.77
N ILE A 53 -11.91 13.95 -6.90
CA ILE A 53 -10.82 13.54 -6.00
C ILE A 53 -9.62 14.50 -6.11
N ASN A 54 -9.36 15.04 -7.30
CA ASN A 54 -8.30 16.04 -7.53
C ASN A 54 -8.74 17.49 -7.29
N SER A 55 -10.02 17.76 -7.01
CA SER A 55 -10.55 19.14 -6.90
C SER A 55 -9.77 19.96 -5.88
N ARG A 56 -9.51 21.25 -6.15
CA ARG A 56 -8.92 22.16 -5.15
C ARG A 56 -9.85 22.38 -3.95
N THR A 57 -11.14 22.13 -4.13
CA THR A 57 -12.16 22.26 -3.09
C THR A 57 -12.21 20.97 -2.26
N LYS A 58 -11.48 20.95 -1.13
CA LYS A 58 -11.41 19.78 -0.23
C LYS A 58 -12.79 19.18 0.09
N ALA A 59 -13.79 20.03 0.33
CA ALA A 59 -15.16 19.62 0.63
C ALA A 59 -15.71 18.62 -0.40
N PHE A 60 -15.40 18.77 -1.70
CA PHE A 60 -15.92 17.88 -2.74
C PHE A 60 -15.29 16.49 -2.68
N ARG A 61 -13.99 16.41 -2.37
CA ARG A 61 -13.26 15.15 -2.18
C ARG A 61 -13.89 14.31 -1.07
N TYR A 62 -14.21 14.95 0.07
CA TYR A 62 -14.88 14.26 1.17
C TYR A 62 -16.34 13.97 0.88
N ALA A 63 -17.05 14.90 0.21
CA ALA A 63 -18.48 14.73 -0.07
C ALA A 63 -18.74 13.54 -0.97
N ILE A 64 -18.05 13.42 -2.11
CA ILE A 64 -18.23 12.26 -3.00
C ILE A 64 -17.97 10.96 -2.25
N PHE A 65 -16.87 10.88 -1.50
CA PHE A 65 -16.49 9.66 -0.80
C PHE A 65 -17.47 9.27 0.31
N THR A 66 -17.88 10.26 1.12
CA THR A 66 -18.83 10.06 2.22
C THR A 66 -20.20 9.62 1.71
N GLN A 67 -20.70 10.28 0.66
CA GLN A 67 -22.03 10.04 0.12
C GLN A 67 -22.14 8.67 -0.54
N ILE A 68 -21.11 8.26 -1.29
CA ILE A 68 -21.07 6.92 -1.91
C ILE A 68 -20.98 5.83 -0.85
N LEU A 69 -20.15 6.00 0.18
CA LEU A 69 -20.05 5.03 1.26
C LEU A 69 -21.38 4.89 2.02
N ALA A 70 -22.07 6.01 2.30
CA ALA A 70 -23.37 5.97 2.96
C ALA A 70 -24.42 5.20 2.15
N LYS A 71 -24.52 5.49 0.85
CA LYS A 71 -25.44 4.79 -0.07
C LYS A 71 -25.14 3.30 -0.21
N LEU A 72 -23.86 2.94 -0.22
CA LEU A 72 -23.45 1.53 -0.33
C LEU A 72 -23.83 0.72 0.91
N VAL A 73 -23.65 1.32 2.09
CA VAL A 73 -23.90 0.66 3.38
C VAL A 73 -25.39 0.58 3.69
N ASP A 74 -26.17 1.57 3.26
CA ASP A 74 -27.62 1.59 3.37
C ASP A 74 -28.25 2.15 2.07
N PRO A 75 -28.75 1.28 1.18
CA PRO A 75 -29.39 1.71 -0.07
C PRO A 75 -30.60 2.62 0.11
N SER A 76 -31.22 2.66 1.31
CA SER A 76 -32.35 3.54 1.60
C SER A 76 -31.94 5.00 1.84
N VAL A 77 -30.64 5.26 2.02
CA VAL A 77 -30.10 6.62 2.11
C VAL A 77 -30.23 7.33 0.78
N ASN A 78 -30.60 8.60 0.82
CA ASN A 78 -30.52 9.49 -0.32
C ASN A 78 -29.15 10.18 -0.33
N CYS A 79 -28.28 9.84 -1.29
CA CYS A 79 -26.90 10.32 -1.30
C CYS A 79 -26.74 11.79 -1.73
N LEU A 80 -27.83 12.47 -2.10
CA LEU A 80 -27.84 13.91 -2.29
C LEU A 80 -28.06 14.66 -0.98
N VAL A 81 -28.58 14.02 0.07
CA VAL A 81 -28.90 14.68 1.34
C VAL A 81 -27.65 14.82 2.22
N LEU A 82 -27.52 15.98 2.86
CA LEU A 82 -26.39 16.29 3.75
C LEU A 82 -26.79 16.32 5.22
N GLN A 83 -28.08 16.58 5.51
CA GLN A 83 -28.57 16.88 6.85
C GLN A 83 -29.76 16.01 7.24
N VAL A 84 -29.75 15.51 8.47
CA VAL A 84 -30.83 14.66 9.02
C VAL A 84 -32.15 15.41 9.19
N GLN A 85 -32.10 16.73 9.37
CA GLN A 85 -33.29 17.59 9.45
C GLN A 85 -33.92 17.89 8.09
N ALA A 86 -33.29 17.51 6.98
CA ALA A 86 -33.89 17.67 5.66
C ALA A 86 -35.21 16.88 5.60
N SER A 87 -36.27 17.52 5.13
CA SER A 87 -37.59 16.88 4.96
C SER A 87 -37.63 16.00 3.71
N ILE A 88 -36.62 15.15 3.53
CA ILE A 88 -36.39 14.32 2.34
C ILE A 88 -36.28 12.86 2.81
N LEU A 89 -36.95 11.94 2.11
CA LEU A 89 -36.84 10.51 2.40
C LEU A 89 -35.38 10.04 2.22
N GLY A 90 -34.88 9.22 3.14
CA GLY A 90 -33.48 8.78 3.13
C GLY A 90 -32.50 9.82 3.69
N ALA A 91 -32.98 10.88 4.36
CA ALA A 91 -32.12 11.86 5.01
C ALA A 91 -31.25 11.23 6.11
N PHE A 92 -30.00 11.69 6.19
CA PHE A 92 -29.02 11.25 7.18
C PHE A 92 -28.04 12.36 7.56
N ASP A 93 -27.32 12.17 8.66
CA ASP A 93 -26.27 13.09 9.10
C ASP A 93 -24.93 12.77 8.43
N ALA A 94 -24.69 13.36 7.25
CA ALA A 94 -23.47 13.14 6.48
C ALA A 94 -22.21 13.64 7.21
N ARG A 95 -22.32 14.73 8.00
CA ARG A 95 -21.19 15.29 8.75
C ARG A 95 -20.74 14.33 9.85
N SER A 96 -21.68 13.84 10.67
CA SER A 96 -21.35 12.88 11.72
C SER A 96 -20.86 11.56 11.16
N PHE A 97 -21.46 11.10 10.05
CA PHE A 97 -21.00 9.90 9.36
C PHE A 97 -19.55 10.07 8.87
N CYS A 98 -19.25 11.15 8.12
CA CYS A 98 -17.91 11.45 7.63
C CYS A 98 -16.85 11.49 8.74
N LYS A 99 -17.16 12.12 9.88
CA LYS A 99 -16.25 12.20 11.03
C LYS A 99 -15.94 10.84 11.65
N LYS A 100 -16.89 9.92 11.61
CA LYS A 100 -16.73 8.57 12.18
C LYS A 100 -16.12 7.57 11.19
N THR A 101 -16.14 7.87 9.89
CA THR A 101 -15.68 6.95 8.83
C THR A 101 -14.51 7.51 8.02
N ILE A 102 -14.76 8.48 7.13
CA ILE A 102 -13.77 8.97 6.15
C ILE A 102 -12.60 9.68 6.82
N VAL A 103 -12.84 10.49 7.86
CA VAL A 103 -11.78 11.22 8.57
C VAL A 103 -10.76 10.29 9.26
N PRO A 104 -11.17 9.31 10.09
CA PRO A 104 -10.21 8.36 10.66
C PRO A 104 -9.56 7.49 9.58
N PHE A 105 -10.33 7.03 8.58
CA PHE A 105 -9.78 6.23 7.48
C PHE A 105 -8.70 6.97 6.69
N GLU A 106 -8.91 8.24 6.36
CA GLU A 106 -7.92 9.05 5.65
C GLU A 106 -6.61 9.19 6.43
N ARG A 107 -6.71 9.42 7.75
CA ARG A 107 -5.55 9.57 8.63
C ARG A 107 -4.76 8.28 8.75
N GLU A 108 -5.45 7.15 8.79
CA GLU A 108 -4.84 5.84 9.02
C GLU A 108 -4.30 5.21 7.73
N GLN A 109 -5.01 5.35 6.62
CA GLN A 109 -4.77 4.59 5.39
C GLN A 109 -4.35 5.45 4.19
N LEU A 110 -4.73 6.73 4.16
CA LEU A 110 -4.60 7.56 2.96
C LEU A 110 -3.63 8.73 3.11
N ASP A 111 -2.77 8.73 4.13
CA ASP A 111 -1.76 9.77 4.39
C ASP A 111 -2.29 11.21 4.26
N ASN A 112 -3.52 11.46 4.70
CA ASN A 112 -4.15 12.76 4.58
C ASN A 112 -4.25 13.32 3.14
N ILE A 113 -4.34 12.46 2.11
CA ILE A 113 -4.38 12.85 0.69
C ILE A 113 -5.62 13.66 0.31
N LEU A 114 -6.74 13.50 1.04
CA LEU A 114 -7.97 14.23 0.77
C LEU A 114 -7.87 15.68 1.27
N GLY A 115 -7.03 15.94 2.26
CA GLY A 115 -6.63 17.29 2.65
C GLY A 115 -6.53 17.53 4.15
N ALA A 116 -6.46 16.47 4.96
CA ALA A 116 -6.24 16.51 6.41
C ALA A 116 -7.32 17.28 7.20
N SER A 117 -8.55 17.36 6.69
CA SER A 117 -9.62 18.11 7.34
C SER A 117 -10.21 17.33 8.51
N SER A 118 -10.21 17.92 9.70
CA SER A 118 -10.89 17.34 10.88
C SER A 118 -12.41 17.49 10.84
N ASP A 119 -12.93 18.38 10.00
CA ASP A 119 -14.37 18.63 9.86
C ASP A 119 -14.74 19.10 8.44
N PRO A 120 -14.73 18.18 7.45
CA PRO A 120 -14.91 18.54 6.03
C PRO A 120 -16.24 19.24 5.71
N TYR A 121 -17.28 19.00 6.51
CA TYR A 121 -18.64 19.47 6.28
C TYR A 121 -18.95 20.83 6.92
N VAL A 122 -17.99 21.49 7.58
CA VAL A 122 -18.19 22.84 8.15
C VAL A 122 -18.25 23.94 7.08
N GLY A 123 -17.69 23.70 5.89
CA GLY A 123 -17.64 24.67 4.81
C GLY A 123 -19.03 25.01 4.23
N LYS A 124 -19.17 26.24 3.70
CA LYS A 124 -20.42 26.73 3.08
C LYS A 124 -21.10 25.75 2.11
N PRO A 125 -20.43 25.09 1.13
CA PRO A 125 -21.14 24.21 0.18
C PRO A 125 -21.85 23.02 0.85
N LEU A 126 -21.34 22.53 1.99
CA LEU A 126 -21.85 21.32 2.64
C LEU A 126 -22.75 21.60 3.85
N ARG A 127 -23.08 22.88 4.11
CA ARG A 127 -24.02 23.29 5.16
C ARG A 127 -25.46 23.44 4.67
N HIS A 128 -25.71 23.22 3.38
CA HIS A 128 -27.06 23.14 2.84
C HIS A 128 -27.71 21.80 3.18
N GLU A 129 -29.03 21.69 3.04
CA GLU A 129 -29.75 20.45 3.34
C GLU A 129 -29.43 19.32 2.37
N LYS A 130 -29.27 19.67 1.09
CA LYS A 130 -28.98 18.75 -0.01
C LYS A 130 -27.96 19.33 -0.98
N ILE A 131 -27.32 18.45 -1.75
CA ILE A 131 -26.56 18.78 -2.93
C ILE A 131 -27.57 18.99 -4.06
N SER A 132 -27.79 20.26 -4.46
CA SER A 132 -28.68 20.63 -5.57
C SER A 132 -28.06 21.73 -6.42
N LEU A 133 -28.54 21.86 -7.67
CA LEU A 133 -28.13 22.95 -8.55
C LEU A 133 -28.77 24.30 -8.19
N GLU A 134 -29.81 24.32 -7.34
CA GLU A 134 -30.51 25.53 -6.90
C GLU A 134 -29.58 26.50 -6.15
N ILE A 135 -28.58 25.96 -5.45
CA ILE A 135 -27.65 26.75 -4.63
C ILE A 135 -26.36 27.13 -5.38
N ILE A 136 -26.25 26.79 -6.67
CA ILE A 136 -24.99 26.90 -7.42
C ILE A 136 -24.40 28.30 -7.43
N ASP A 137 -25.23 29.34 -7.37
CA ASP A 137 -24.77 30.72 -7.35
C ASP A 137 -24.07 31.13 -6.04
N HIS A 138 -24.28 30.36 -4.97
CA HIS A 138 -23.55 30.50 -3.71
C HIS A 138 -22.26 29.68 -3.68
N ILE A 139 -21.99 28.88 -4.71
CA ILE A 139 -20.82 28.00 -4.79
C ILE A 139 -19.73 28.65 -5.65
N LYS A 140 -18.52 28.78 -5.08
CA LYS A 140 -17.36 29.33 -5.79
C LYS A 140 -16.89 28.43 -6.93
N ASP A 141 -16.80 27.13 -6.67
CA ASP A 141 -16.38 26.11 -7.65
C ASP A 141 -17.62 25.48 -8.30
N LYS A 142 -18.19 26.20 -9.27
CA LYS A 142 -19.46 25.83 -9.92
C LYS A 142 -19.35 24.53 -10.71
N GLU A 143 -18.24 24.30 -11.41
CA GLU A 143 -18.02 23.07 -12.18
C GLU A 143 -17.83 21.86 -11.27
N GLY A 144 -17.01 21.96 -10.22
CA GLY A 144 -16.86 20.89 -9.25
C GLY A 144 -18.19 20.53 -8.57
N TRP A 145 -19.04 21.52 -8.29
CA TRP A 145 -20.37 21.29 -7.74
C TRP A 145 -21.31 20.59 -8.72
N LYS A 146 -21.33 21.01 -10.00
CA LYS A 146 -22.09 20.33 -11.05
C LYS A 146 -21.65 18.88 -11.19
N ASN A 147 -20.34 18.61 -11.21
CA ASN A 147 -19.80 17.26 -11.29
C ASN A 147 -20.22 16.42 -10.08
N LEU A 148 -20.16 16.98 -8.87
CA LEU A 148 -20.60 16.30 -7.65
C LEU A 148 -22.10 15.96 -7.72
N TYR A 149 -22.93 16.93 -8.07
CA TYR A 149 -24.38 16.74 -8.23
C TYR A 149 -24.68 15.66 -9.26
N THR A 150 -24.15 15.78 -10.48
CA THR A 150 -24.43 14.84 -11.58
C THR A 150 -24.03 13.42 -11.21
N MET A 151 -22.89 13.25 -10.54
CA MET A 151 -22.44 11.93 -10.09
C MET A 151 -23.36 11.32 -9.04
N LEU A 152 -23.70 12.08 -8.01
CA LEU A 152 -24.58 11.60 -6.94
C LEU A 152 -26.01 11.38 -7.44
N HIS A 153 -26.49 12.22 -8.35
CA HIS A 153 -27.80 12.06 -8.98
C HIS A 153 -27.87 10.76 -9.78
N LYS A 154 -26.87 10.47 -10.63
CA LYS A 154 -26.79 9.22 -11.41
C LYS A 154 -26.84 7.99 -10.50
N ILE A 155 -26.21 8.05 -9.33
CA ILE A 155 -26.15 6.94 -8.37
C ILE A 155 -27.46 6.80 -7.61
N GLU A 156 -28.07 7.91 -7.21
CA GLU A 156 -29.38 7.92 -6.56
C GLU A 156 -30.49 7.42 -7.50
N GLU A 157 -30.48 7.84 -8.76
CA GLU A 157 -31.44 7.39 -9.77
C GLU A 157 -31.33 5.91 -10.08
N LYS A 158 -30.11 5.39 -10.24
CA LYS A 158 -29.89 3.97 -10.49
C LYS A 158 -30.22 3.12 -9.27
N ASN A 159 -29.82 3.58 -8.08
CA ASN A 159 -29.99 2.86 -6.81
C ASN A 159 -29.48 1.38 -6.85
N GLU A 160 -28.45 1.12 -7.65
CA GLU A 160 -27.85 -0.20 -7.84
C GLU A 160 -26.64 -0.37 -6.92
N SER A 161 -26.67 -1.41 -6.06
CA SER A 161 -25.58 -1.67 -5.12
C SER A 161 -24.25 -1.99 -5.83
N GLU A 162 -24.30 -2.77 -6.91
CA GLU A 162 -23.11 -3.13 -7.70
C GLU A 162 -22.46 -1.91 -8.36
N PHE A 163 -23.28 -1.02 -8.94
CA PHE A 163 -22.78 0.23 -9.52
C PHE A 163 -22.19 1.15 -8.45
N THR A 164 -22.83 1.25 -7.29
CA THR A 164 -22.34 2.05 -6.16
C THR A 164 -20.99 1.52 -5.64
N LEU A 165 -20.84 0.20 -5.55
CA LEU A 165 -19.58 -0.45 -5.19
C LEU A 165 -18.49 -0.19 -6.23
N ALA A 166 -18.83 -0.27 -7.52
CA ALA A 166 -17.89 0.04 -8.61
C ALA A 166 -17.40 1.50 -8.55
N VAL A 167 -18.28 2.44 -8.24
CA VAL A 167 -17.91 3.85 -8.01
C VAL A 167 -16.99 4.00 -6.79
N LEU A 168 -17.27 3.31 -5.68
CA LEU A 168 -16.39 3.32 -4.50
C LEU A 168 -14.98 2.78 -4.84
N LYS A 169 -14.92 1.67 -5.59
CA LYS A 169 -13.66 1.09 -6.09
C LYS A 169 -12.89 2.07 -6.95
N GLN A 170 -13.57 2.77 -7.86
CA GLN A 170 -12.92 3.79 -8.69
C GLN A 170 -12.42 4.98 -7.87
N ILE A 171 -13.18 5.46 -6.88
CA ILE A 171 -12.74 6.53 -5.97
C ILE A 171 -11.44 6.13 -5.26
N LEU A 172 -11.39 4.93 -4.69
CA LEU A 172 -10.21 4.41 -4.01
C LEU A 172 -9.04 4.19 -4.96
N LEU A 173 -9.29 3.76 -6.21
CA LEU A 173 -8.26 3.62 -7.23
C LEU A 173 -7.64 4.98 -7.59
N GLU A 174 -8.44 6.03 -7.79
CA GLU A 174 -7.94 7.39 -8.02
C GLU A 174 -7.12 7.92 -6.83
N ILE A 175 -7.56 7.63 -5.61
CA ILE A 175 -6.80 7.95 -4.40
C ILE A 175 -5.46 7.21 -4.39
N ARG A 176 -5.43 5.92 -4.76
CA ARG A 176 -4.20 5.13 -4.85
C ARG A 176 -3.23 5.69 -5.89
N LYS A 177 -3.72 6.10 -7.06
CA LYS A 177 -2.91 6.78 -8.10
C LYS A 177 -2.22 8.03 -7.54
N LEU A 178 -2.95 8.88 -6.82
CA LEU A 178 -2.38 10.08 -6.18
C LEU A 178 -1.35 9.77 -5.12
N LEU A 179 -1.63 8.75 -4.32
CA LEU A 179 -0.74 8.24 -3.30
C LEU A 179 0.58 7.71 -3.91
N SER A 180 0.52 7.02 -5.05
CA SER A 180 1.70 6.54 -5.77
C SER A 180 2.57 7.64 -6.36
N GLN A 181 2.01 8.82 -6.64
CA GLN A 181 2.73 9.97 -7.19
C GLN A 181 3.44 10.81 -6.12
N ARG A 182 3.18 10.57 -4.83
CA ARG A 182 3.84 11.32 -3.76
C ARG A 182 5.31 10.93 -3.64
N VAL A 183 6.17 11.95 -3.64
CA VAL A 183 7.58 11.80 -3.29
C VAL A 183 7.68 11.56 -1.79
N ILE A 184 8.28 10.43 -1.40
CA ILE A 184 8.57 10.10 -0.01
C ILE A 184 10.07 10.29 0.22
N LEU A 185 10.41 11.22 1.09
CA LEU A 185 11.80 11.51 1.45
C LEU A 185 12.19 10.77 2.73
N PRO A 186 13.42 10.24 2.81
CA PRO A 186 13.90 9.60 4.02
C PRO A 186 13.96 10.60 5.19
N PRO A 187 13.59 10.18 6.40
CA PRO A 187 13.68 11.02 7.59
C PRO A 187 15.15 11.19 8.02
N SER A 188 15.41 12.24 8.80
CA SER A 188 16.69 12.38 9.50
C SER A 188 16.72 11.41 10.68
N ILE A 189 17.66 10.46 10.65
CA ILE A 189 17.80 9.45 11.69
C ILE A 189 19.13 9.64 12.41
N ARG A 190 19.09 9.91 13.71
CA ARG A 190 20.30 10.10 14.53
C ARG A 190 20.90 8.76 14.96
N PHE A 191 20.08 7.86 15.46
CA PHE A 191 20.46 6.59 16.05
C PHE A 191 19.39 5.53 15.79
N ILE A 192 19.81 4.28 15.63
CA ILE A 192 18.93 3.11 15.55
C ILE A 192 19.57 2.00 16.38
N SER A 193 18.91 1.55 17.45
CA SER A 193 19.41 0.41 18.20
C SER A 193 19.23 -0.90 17.41
N THR A 194 19.89 -1.95 17.86
CA THR A 194 19.68 -3.28 17.28
C THR A 194 18.23 -3.73 17.46
N GLU A 195 17.64 -3.45 18.63
CA GLU A 195 16.25 -3.82 18.93
C GLU A 195 15.26 -3.03 18.07
N ASP A 196 15.47 -1.72 17.91
CA ASP A 196 14.64 -0.89 17.01
C ASP A 196 14.64 -1.45 15.59
N LEU A 197 15.82 -1.79 15.06
CA LEU A 197 15.93 -2.37 13.72
C LEU A 197 15.19 -3.70 13.64
N LYS A 198 15.34 -4.58 14.64
CA LYS A 198 14.65 -5.87 14.70
C LYS A 198 13.13 -5.67 14.68
N GLU A 199 12.60 -4.78 15.51
CA GLU A 199 11.18 -4.48 15.55
C GLU A 199 10.65 -3.86 14.25
N ILE A 200 11.43 -2.97 13.62
CA ILE A 200 11.11 -2.39 12.31
C ILE A 200 10.99 -3.52 11.27
N LEU A 201 11.97 -4.41 11.20
CA LEU A 201 11.99 -5.51 10.23
C LEU A 201 10.80 -6.45 10.46
N ILE A 202 10.54 -6.85 11.70
CA ILE A 202 9.40 -7.72 12.05
C ILE A 202 8.07 -7.04 11.68
N SER A 203 7.89 -5.77 12.05
CA SER A 203 6.66 -5.02 11.76
C SER A 203 6.45 -4.85 10.25
N TYR A 204 7.53 -4.59 9.51
CA TYR A 204 7.47 -4.42 8.07
C TYR A 204 7.25 -5.75 7.33
N LEU A 205 7.80 -6.86 7.80
CA LEU A 205 7.62 -8.18 7.17
C LEU A 205 6.29 -8.84 7.52
N ALA A 206 5.56 -8.34 8.52
CA ALA A 206 4.30 -8.92 8.98
C ALA A 206 3.17 -8.90 7.94
N LYS A 207 3.22 -8.02 6.93
CA LYS A 207 2.23 -8.02 5.83
C LYS A 207 2.78 -8.78 4.62
N PRO A 208 1.97 -9.62 3.96
CA PRO A 208 2.34 -10.28 2.71
C PRO A 208 2.84 -9.26 1.68
N SER A 209 3.88 -9.66 0.92
CA SER A 209 4.45 -8.81 -0.13
C SER A 209 4.85 -9.56 -1.39
N GLN A 210 4.46 -10.84 -1.48
CA GLN A 210 4.85 -11.73 -2.57
C GLN A 210 6.39 -11.76 -2.73
N GLY A 211 7.12 -11.79 -1.61
CA GLY A 211 8.59 -11.79 -1.60
C GLY A 211 9.28 -10.43 -1.84
N LEU A 212 8.57 -9.36 -2.20
CA LEU A 212 9.22 -8.08 -2.53
C LEU A 212 9.89 -7.39 -1.33
N ARG A 213 9.23 -7.35 -0.17
CA ARG A 213 9.81 -6.75 1.06
C ARG A 213 11.10 -7.44 1.50
N PRO A 214 11.13 -8.79 1.66
CA PRO A 214 12.36 -9.45 2.07
C PRO A 214 13.47 -9.28 1.03
N GLN A 215 13.16 -9.36 -0.28
CA GLN A 215 14.12 -9.12 -1.35
C GLN A 215 14.73 -7.70 -1.28
N ALA A 216 13.89 -6.68 -1.09
CA ALA A 216 14.34 -5.29 -0.97
C ALA A 216 15.29 -5.08 0.22
N ILE A 217 14.98 -5.67 1.38
CA ILE A 217 15.82 -5.59 2.59
C ILE A 217 17.20 -6.21 2.35
N VAL A 218 17.23 -7.42 1.80
CA VAL A 218 18.48 -8.12 1.53
C VAL A 218 19.30 -7.36 0.48
N TYR A 219 18.66 -6.92 -0.60
CA TYR A 219 19.33 -6.14 -1.64
C TYR A 219 19.90 -4.83 -1.10
N ALA A 220 19.15 -4.11 -0.26
CA ALA A 220 19.64 -2.89 0.39
C ALA A 220 20.84 -3.17 1.29
N LEU A 221 20.83 -4.24 2.10
CA LEU A 221 21.98 -4.62 2.92
C LEU A 221 23.22 -4.84 2.05
N PHE A 222 23.09 -5.60 0.97
CA PHE A 222 24.21 -5.93 0.09
C PHE A 222 24.74 -4.71 -0.66
N LYS A 223 23.88 -3.76 -1.07
CA LYS A 223 24.33 -2.47 -1.62
C LYS A 223 25.17 -1.70 -0.58
N VAL A 224 24.67 -1.55 0.66
CA VAL A 224 25.42 -0.84 1.72
C VAL A 224 26.73 -1.55 2.06
N PHE A 225 26.72 -2.88 2.10
CA PHE A 225 27.93 -3.67 2.35
C PHE A 225 28.97 -3.42 1.25
N ASN A 226 28.55 -3.51 -0.01
CA ASN A 226 29.43 -3.35 -1.15
C ASN A 226 29.96 -1.91 -1.32
N GLU A 227 29.20 -0.89 -0.92
CA GLU A 227 29.69 0.50 -0.83
C GLU A 227 30.90 0.64 0.11
N LYS A 228 31.06 -0.25 1.10
CA LYS A 228 32.20 -0.25 2.02
C LYS A 228 33.35 -1.15 1.57
N THR A 229 33.02 -2.32 1.01
CA THR A 229 34.02 -3.37 0.77
C THR A 229 34.49 -3.43 -0.68
N SER A 230 33.72 -2.89 -1.63
CA SER A 230 33.96 -3.02 -3.07
C SER A 230 34.16 -4.48 -3.50
N THR A 231 33.52 -5.43 -2.82
CA THR A 231 33.69 -6.88 -3.06
C THR A 231 33.17 -7.30 -4.43
N PHE A 232 32.10 -6.65 -4.90
CA PHE A 232 31.42 -6.94 -6.15
C PHE A 232 31.44 -5.71 -7.05
N ALA A 233 31.63 -5.92 -8.35
CA ALA A 233 31.55 -4.84 -9.33
C ALA A 233 30.10 -4.44 -9.61
N LYS A 234 29.17 -5.40 -9.55
CA LYS A 234 27.75 -5.16 -9.81
C LYS A 234 26.86 -6.02 -8.92
N ILE A 235 25.82 -5.42 -8.35
CA ILE A 235 24.74 -6.12 -7.65
C ILE A 235 23.44 -5.78 -8.37
N THR A 236 22.69 -6.78 -8.79
CA THR A 236 21.44 -6.60 -9.55
C THR A 236 20.29 -7.38 -8.94
N THR A 237 19.09 -6.84 -9.08
CA THR A 237 17.82 -7.43 -8.65
C THR A 237 16.73 -7.08 -9.67
N VAL A 238 15.62 -7.82 -9.71
CA VAL A 238 14.37 -7.38 -10.35
C VAL A 238 13.22 -7.92 -9.51
N LYS A 239 12.09 -7.20 -9.47
CA LYS A 239 10.85 -7.56 -8.77
C LYS A 239 10.57 -9.07 -8.83
N ALA A 240 10.35 -9.69 -7.66
CA ALA A 240 9.97 -11.10 -7.51
C ALA A 240 8.74 -11.53 -8.34
N THR A 241 7.88 -10.59 -8.75
CA THR A 241 6.65 -10.86 -9.51
C THR A 241 6.85 -11.04 -11.02
N VAL A 242 8.05 -10.85 -11.55
CA VAL A 242 8.35 -11.05 -12.98
C VAL A 242 8.82 -12.49 -13.19
N SER A 243 8.08 -13.26 -13.99
CA SER A 243 8.42 -14.67 -14.29
C SER A 243 9.85 -14.82 -14.82
N ASP A 244 10.60 -15.77 -14.26
CA ASP A 244 11.99 -16.11 -14.61
C ASP A 244 12.21 -16.42 -16.11
N VAL A 245 11.16 -16.79 -16.85
CA VAL A 245 11.23 -17.18 -18.27
C VAL A 245 11.65 -16.02 -19.19
N TYR A 246 11.34 -14.76 -18.82
CA TYR A 246 11.69 -13.59 -19.64
C TYR A 246 13.03 -12.94 -19.28
N THR A 247 13.60 -13.27 -18.12
CA THR A 247 14.87 -12.72 -17.66
C THR A 247 15.79 -13.89 -17.38
N LYS A 248 16.85 -14.11 -18.16
CA LYS A 248 17.85 -15.20 -18.01
C LYS A 248 18.61 -15.19 -16.65
N ARG A 249 17.90 -15.18 -15.52
CA ARG A 249 18.39 -14.97 -14.16
C ARG A 249 18.53 -16.28 -13.41
N LYS A 250 19.47 -16.26 -12.48
CA LYS A 250 19.94 -17.42 -11.74
C LYS A 250 19.57 -17.35 -10.25
N ALA A 251 19.17 -16.18 -9.75
CA ALA A 251 18.71 -15.92 -8.38
C ALA A 251 17.95 -14.59 -8.27
N ASP A 252 17.31 -14.33 -7.12
CA ASP A 252 16.57 -13.08 -6.83
C ASP A 252 17.50 -11.86 -6.81
N ILE A 253 18.71 -12.04 -6.25
CA ILE A 253 19.78 -11.05 -6.26
C ILE A 253 21.06 -11.72 -6.75
N GLU A 254 21.75 -11.05 -7.68
CA GLU A 254 22.98 -11.53 -8.31
C GLU A 254 24.13 -10.57 -8.01
N CYS A 255 25.23 -11.08 -7.46
CA CYS A 255 26.46 -10.32 -7.23
C CYS A 255 27.56 -10.77 -8.20
N LYS A 256 28.03 -9.86 -9.04
CA LYS A 256 28.96 -10.14 -10.15
C LYS A 256 30.30 -9.42 -9.97
N ASP A 257 31.36 -10.03 -10.50
CA ASP A 257 32.67 -9.39 -10.65
C ASP A 257 32.72 -8.44 -11.87
N ALA A 258 33.88 -7.83 -12.10
CA ALA A 258 34.09 -6.89 -13.20
C ALA A 258 33.99 -7.54 -14.59
N GLU A 259 34.24 -8.85 -14.68
CA GLU A 259 34.11 -9.64 -15.90
C GLU A 259 32.65 -10.06 -16.17
N GLY A 260 31.74 -9.81 -15.22
CA GLY A 260 30.33 -10.18 -15.30
C GLY A 260 30.03 -11.59 -14.82
N ASN A 261 31.00 -12.30 -14.24
CA ASN A 261 30.81 -13.63 -13.68
C ASN A 261 30.03 -13.54 -12.36
N LEU A 262 29.04 -14.42 -12.19
CA LEU A 262 28.25 -14.51 -10.97
C LEU A 262 29.08 -15.13 -9.84
N LYS A 263 29.40 -14.33 -8.82
CA LYS A 263 30.20 -14.75 -7.66
C LYS A 263 29.35 -15.21 -6.49
N LEU A 264 28.16 -14.63 -6.32
CA LEU A 264 27.22 -14.98 -5.26
C LEU A 264 25.79 -14.88 -5.81
N ALA A 265 25.04 -15.97 -5.69
CA ALA A 265 23.59 -16.00 -5.86
C ALA A 265 22.93 -15.85 -4.49
N ILE A 266 21.96 -14.95 -4.38
CA ILE A 266 21.18 -14.81 -3.15
C ILE A 266 19.71 -15.11 -3.48
N CYS A 267 19.19 -16.16 -2.86
CA CYS A 267 17.80 -16.57 -2.96
C CYS A 267 17.05 -16.07 -1.72
N VAL A 268 15.95 -15.37 -1.93
CA VAL A 268 15.15 -14.78 -0.87
C VAL A 268 13.75 -15.37 -0.90
N THR A 269 13.30 -15.94 0.22
CA THR A 269 11.99 -16.59 0.28
C THR A 269 11.24 -16.25 1.57
N GLU A 270 9.91 -16.30 1.54
CA GLU A 270 9.12 -16.14 2.76
C GLU A 270 9.24 -17.40 3.64
N GLN A 271 9.22 -18.59 3.03
CA GLN A 271 9.26 -19.87 3.73
C GLN A 271 10.18 -20.84 3.00
N LEU A 272 11.17 -21.38 3.71
CA LEU A 272 12.08 -22.40 3.17
C LEU A 272 11.61 -23.78 3.59
N SER A 273 11.08 -24.54 2.62
CA SER A 273 10.82 -25.98 2.72
C SER A 273 11.95 -26.80 2.09
N SER A 274 11.97 -28.11 2.34
CA SER A 274 12.96 -29.04 1.78
C SER A 274 12.90 -29.06 0.25
N GLU A 275 11.70 -29.03 -0.32
CA GLU A 275 11.46 -28.94 -1.77
C GLU A 275 12.00 -27.63 -2.36
N LYS A 276 11.75 -26.51 -1.68
CA LYS A 276 12.23 -25.19 -2.12
C LYS A 276 13.75 -25.12 -2.06
N LEU A 277 14.35 -25.64 -0.98
CA LEU A 277 15.80 -25.75 -0.84
C LEU A 277 16.41 -26.57 -1.99
N GLU A 278 15.88 -27.76 -2.26
CA GLU A 278 16.36 -28.58 -3.39
C GLU A 278 16.23 -27.85 -4.73
N SER A 279 15.10 -27.19 -4.98
CA SER A 279 14.90 -26.42 -6.22
C SER A 279 15.91 -25.30 -6.41
N GLU A 280 16.20 -24.50 -5.36
CA GLU A 280 17.17 -23.41 -5.46
C GLU A 280 18.61 -23.92 -5.66
N LEU A 281 18.98 -25.03 -5.02
CA LEU A 281 20.29 -25.65 -5.20
C LEU A 281 20.47 -26.26 -6.59
N GLN A 282 19.44 -26.92 -7.12
CA GLN A 282 19.44 -27.44 -8.49
C GLN A 282 19.63 -26.30 -9.49
N LYS A 283 18.89 -25.20 -9.33
CA LYS A 283 19.05 -24.01 -10.17
C LYS A 283 20.46 -23.45 -10.10
N ALA A 284 21.04 -23.31 -8.91
CA ALA A 284 22.40 -22.80 -8.74
C ALA A 284 23.45 -23.72 -9.41
N ASN A 285 23.30 -25.03 -9.25
CA ASN A 285 24.20 -26.04 -9.82
C ASN A 285 24.15 -26.04 -11.35
N ILE A 286 22.96 -26.05 -11.96
CA ILE A 286 22.78 -25.96 -13.43
C ILE A 286 23.44 -24.68 -13.98
N ASN A 287 23.39 -23.61 -13.20
CA ASN A 287 23.91 -22.31 -13.57
C ASN A 287 25.39 -22.08 -13.23
N ASN A 288 26.10 -23.10 -12.73
CA ASN A 288 27.51 -23.06 -12.32
C ASN A 288 27.83 -21.96 -11.29
N VAL A 289 26.91 -21.68 -10.37
CA VAL A 289 27.13 -20.71 -9.29
C VAL A 289 27.65 -21.43 -8.07
N ARG A 290 28.91 -21.16 -7.65
CA ARG A 290 29.52 -21.87 -6.52
C ARG A 290 29.05 -21.41 -5.16
N ASN A 291 28.84 -20.10 -4.97
CA ASN A 291 28.44 -19.53 -3.68
C ASN A 291 26.97 -19.15 -3.70
N VAL A 292 26.20 -19.69 -2.76
CA VAL A 292 24.76 -19.47 -2.63
C VAL A 292 24.43 -19.05 -1.21
N LEU A 293 23.68 -17.95 -1.09
CA LEU A 293 23.12 -17.50 0.17
C LEU A 293 21.60 -17.61 0.10
N ILE A 294 21.00 -18.39 0.99
CA ILE A 294 19.55 -18.56 1.08
C ILE A 294 19.07 -17.82 2.32
N ILE A 295 18.25 -16.80 2.12
CA ILE A 295 17.66 -16.01 3.19
C ILE A 295 16.16 -16.23 3.20
N ALA A 296 15.64 -16.73 4.31
CA ALA A 296 14.22 -16.99 4.46
C ALA A 296 13.60 -16.17 5.60
N HIS A 297 12.34 -15.76 5.49
CA HIS A 297 11.64 -15.22 6.66
C HIS A 297 11.38 -16.32 7.71
N ARG A 298 11.06 -17.54 7.26
CA ARG A 298 10.90 -18.74 8.09
C ARG A 298 11.62 -19.94 7.47
N ILE A 299 12.21 -20.79 8.30
CA ILE A 299 12.89 -22.02 7.88
C ILE A 299 12.22 -23.16 8.61
N ASP A 300 11.57 -24.04 7.85
CA ASP A 300 10.83 -25.19 8.39
C ASP A 300 11.57 -26.52 8.13
N VAL A 301 12.80 -26.43 7.62
CA VAL A 301 13.64 -27.60 7.35
C VAL A 301 14.51 -27.90 8.58
N PRO A 302 14.44 -29.13 9.13
CA PRO A 302 15.33 -29.55 10.20
C PRO A 302 16.81 -29.48 9.76
N PRO A 303 17.76 -29.12 10.65
CA PRO A 303 19.18 -29.04 10.30
C PRO A 303 19.76 -30.32 9.69
N GLU A 304 19.29 -31.48 10.13
CA GLU A 304 19.69 -32.80 9.63
C GLU A 304 19.31 -32.98 8.15
N GLU A 305 18.11 -32.54 7.78
CA GLU A 305 17.62 -32.60 6.41
C GLU A 305 18.34 -31.58 5.51
N VAL A 306 18.59 -30.37 6.01
CA VAL A 306 19.43 -29.38 5.31
C VAL A 306 20.79 -29.99 4.95
N ASN A 307 21.47 -30.61 5.93
CA ASN A 307 22.77 -31.25 5.71
C ASN A 307 22.69 -32.39 4.69
N ARG A 308 21.64 -33.21 4.75
CA ARG A 308 21.40 -34.30 3.80
C ARG A 308 21.26 -33.78 2.37
N ILE A 309 20.53 -32.68 2.18
CA ILE A 309 20.31 -32.06 0.87
C ILE A 309 21.61 -31.42 0.35
N LEU A 310 22.31 -30.64 1.18
CA LEU A 310 23.54 -29.95 0.78
C LEU A 310 24.62 -30.91 0.29
N ARG A 311 24.76 -32.10 0.90
CA ARG A 311 25.73 -33.13 0.49
C ARG A 311 25.57 -33.63 -0.95
N LYS A 312 24.40 -33.41 -1.58
CA LYS A 312 24.15 -33.81 -2.97
C LYS A 312 24.81 -32.86 -3.98
N TYR A 313 25.28 -31.68 -3.54
CA TYR A 313 25.77 -30.62 -4.41
C TYR A 313 27.19 -30.19 -4.01
N THR A 314 28.01 -29.84 -4.99
CA THR A 314 29.34 -29.24 -4.77
C THR A 314 29.24 -27.72 -4.75
N LEU A 315 28.49 -27.18 -3.78
CA LEU A 315 28.17 -25.76 -3.62
C LEU A 315 28.55 -25.28 -2.22
N GLU A 316 29.01 -24.03 -2.13
CA GLU A 316 29.20 -23.32 -0.86
C GLU A 316 27.89 -22.61 -0.51
N VAL A 317 27.17 -23.13 0.49
CA VAL A 317 25.81 -22.66 0.80
C VAL A 317 25.73 -22.20 2.24
N ALA A 318 25.23 -20.97 2.44
CA ALA A 318 24.81 -20.45 3.74
C ALA A 318 23.29 -20.25 3.76
N ILE A 319 22.65 -20.65 4.86
CA ILE A 319 21.21 -20.50 5.05
C ILE A 319 20.98 -19.73 6.36
N SER A 320 20.14 -18.70 6.34
CA SER A 320 19.81 -17.92 7.54
C SER A 320 18.40 -17.33 7.50
N THR A 321 17.86 -17.01 8.68
CA THR A 321 16.65 -16.21 8.75
C THR A 321 16.97 -14.75 8.38
N LEU A 322 16.04 -14.06 7.74
CA LEU A 322 16.26 -12.69 7.29
C LEU A 322 16.60 -11.75 8.45
N VAL A 323 15.80 -11.80 9.51
CA VAL A 323 15.96 -10.87 10.63
C VAL A 323 17.30 -11.09 11.32
N ASP A 324 17.66 -12.34 11.61
CA ASP A 324 18.92 -12.64 12.29
C ASP A 324 20.12 -12.31 11.42
N PHE A 325 20.07 -12.60 10.12
CA PHE A 325 21.12 -12.24 9.17
C PHE A 325 21.35 -10.73 9.13
N ILE A 326 20.29 -9.94 8.99
CA ILE A 326 20.39 -8.47 8.93
C ILE A 326 20.91 -7.90 10.25
N VAL A 327 20.40 -8.38 11.39
CA VAL A 327 20.84 -7.95 12.72
C VAL A 327 22.32 -8.29 12.93
N MET A 328 22.73 -9.52 12.67
CA MET A 328 24.12 -9.97 12.84
C MET A 328 25.08 -9.15 11.97
N MET A 329 24.77 -8.98 10.69
CA MET A 329 25.61 -8.23 9.75
C MET A 329 25.75 -6.75 10.13
N THR A 330 24.68 -6.14 10.66
CA THR A 330 24.72 -4.73 11.06
C THR A 330 25.36 -4.52 12.44
N VAL A 331 25.28 -5.49 13.34
CA VAL A 331 25.98 -5.48 14.64
C VAL A 331 27.48 -5.62 14.47
N MET A 332 27.94 -6.52 13.59
CA MET A 332 29.37 -6.71 13.31
C MET A 332 30.07 -5.44 12.81
N LEU A 333 29.32 -4.49 12.25
CA LEU A 333 29.88 -3.25 11.72
C LEU A 333 29.72 -2.09 12.70
N ASN A 334 28.55 -1.45 12.77
CA ASN A 334 28.24 -0.37 13.72
C ASN A 334 26.84 0.21 13.50
N ASN A 335 26.43 1.15 14.38
CA ASN A 335 25.20 1.94 14.24
C ASN A 335 25.06 2.62 12.86
N GLU A 336 26.15 3.12 12.27
CA GLU A 336 26.10 3.74 10.95
C GLU A 336 25.65 2.75 9.86
N MET A 337 25.95 1.46 10.01
CA MET A 337 25.44 0.43 9.10
C MET A 337 23.92 0.29 9.17
N ARG A 338 23.34 0.27 10.37
CA ARG A 338 21.89 0.19 10.56
C ARG A 338 21.17 1.40 9.95
N LYS A 339 21.73 2.60 10.19
CA LYS A 339 21.23 3.84 9.57
C LYS A 339 21.30 3.78 8.05
N LYS A 340 22.46 3.41 7.50
CA LYS A 340 22.63 3.30 6.05
C LYS A 340 21.68 2.28 5.43
N LEU A 341 21.48 1.12 6.06
CA LEU A 341 20.50 0.13 5.60
C LEU A 341 19.09 0.75 5.53
N VAL A 342 18.67 1.41 6.61
CA VAL A 342 17.33 1.99 6.68
C VAL A 342 17.10 3.07 5.64
N LEU A 343 18.12 3.89 5.37
CA LEU A 343 18.07 4.92 4.34
C LEU A 343 18.15 4.31 2.93
N LYS A 344 18.99 3.28 2.72
CA LYS A 344 19.15 2.60 1.42
C LYS A 344 17.87 1.93 0.96
N MET A 345 17.00 1.52 1.88
CA MET A 345 15.67 0.99 1.57
C MET A 345 14.81 1.99 0.78
N TYR A 346 14.93 3.31 1.02
CA TYR A 346 14.19 4.32 0.26
C TYR A 346 14.62 4.33 -1.21
N GLU A 347 15.93 4.27 -1.46
CA GLU A 347 16.48 4.18 -2.82
C GLU A 347 16.07 2.87 -3.50
N VAL A 348 16.20 1.73 -2.80
CA VAL A 348 15.88 0.41 -3.34
C VAL A 348 14.40 0.27 -3.69
N LEU A 349 13.49 0.74 -2.83
CA LEU A 349 12.06 0.65 -3.11
C LEU A 349 11.62 1.61 -4.21
N HIS A 350 12.37 2.68 -4.45
CA HIS A 350 12.20 3.55 -5.61
C HIS A 350 12.71 2.88 -6.91
N GLU A 351 13.91 2.27 -6.87
CA GLU A 351 14.48 1.47 -7.97
C GLU A 351 13.57 0.31 -8.36
N LEU A 352 12.94 -0.32 -7.36
CA LEU A 352 11.95 -1.37 -7.53
C LEU A 352 10.54 -0.81 -7.80
N GLU A 353 10.34 0.46 -8.15
CA GLU A 353 9.04 1.06 -8.50
C GLU A 353 7.88 0.55 -7.61
N SER A 354 8.08 0.65 -6.29
CA SER A 354 7.22 0.03 -5.28
C SER A 354 6.72 1.05 -4.26
N PRO A 355 5.94 2.06 -4.69
CA PRO A 355 5.57 3.21 -3.86
C PRO A 355 4.73 2.82 -2.63
N ASP A 356 3.88 1.79 -2.73
CA ASP A 356 3.08 1.32 -1.59
C ASP A 356 3.96 0.65 -0.53
N HIS A 357 4.95 -0.14 -0.95
CA HIS A 357 5.92 -0.73 -0.02
C HIS A 357 6.88 0.31 0.57
N LEU A 358 7.20 1.38 -0.17
CA LEU A 358 7.95 2.54 0.32
C LEU A 358 7.18 3.33 1.38
N ARG A 359 5.87 3.56 1.18
CA ARG A 359 5.03 4.21 2.18
C ARG A 359 4.94 3.41 3.47
N GLU A 360 4.74 2.10 3.34
CA GLU A 360 4.69 1.21 4.51
C GLU A 360 6.04 1.16 5.24
N TRP A 361 7.15 1.25 4.51
CA TRP A 361 8.48 1.37 5.11
C TRP A 361 8.60 2.66 5.90
N ASP A 362 8.30 3.81 5.29
CA ASP A 362 8.38 5.13 5.92
C ASP A 362 7.47 5.23 7.17
N LYS A 363 6.23 4.75 7.05
CA LYS A 363 5.28 4.68 8.18
C LYS A 363 5.81 3.83 9.32
N THR A 364 6.44 2.70 9.02
CA THR A 364 7.03 1.81 10.04
C THR A 364 8.19 2.50 10.75
N ILE A 365 9.11 3.12 10.00
CA ILE A 365 10.24 3.88 10.55
C ILE A 365 9.76 5.02 11.43
N ARG A 366 8.87 5.88 10.94
CA ARG A 366 8.37 7.04 11.69
C ARG A 366 7.68 6.64 12.97
N LYS A 367 6.82 5.62 12.91
CA LYS A 367 6.12 5.09 14.08
C LYS A 367 7.10 4.55 15.13
N LYS A 368 8.07 3.75 14.72
CA LYS A 368 9.01 3.10 15.64
C LYS A 368 10.01 4.08 16.25
N LEU A 369 10.49 5.04 15.47
CA LEU A 369 11.48 6.02 15.92
C LEU A 369 10.87 7.31 16.49
N GLY A 370 9.54 7.40 16.59
CA GLY A 370 8.85 8.60 17.10
C GLY A 370 9.07 9.85 16.24
N ILE A 371 9.28 9.68 14.94
CA ILE A 371 9.53 10.78 14.00
C ILE A 371 8.18 11.28 13.47
N LYS A 372 7.95 12.59 13.57
CA LYS A 372 6.73 13.23 13.07
C LYS A 372 6.68 13.36 11.55
#